data_AF-A0A3Q2CWE2-F1
#
_entry.id   AF-A0A3Q2CWE2-F1
#
_cell.length_a   1.000
_cell.length_b   1.000
_cell.length_c   1.000
_cell.angle_alpha   90.00
_cell.angle_beta   90.00
_cell.angle_gamma   90.00
#
_symmetry.space_group_name_H-M   'P 1'
#
loop_
_entity.id
_entity.type
_entity.pdbx_description
1 polymer ?
#
loop_
_entity_poly.entity_id
_entity_poly.type
_entity_poly.pdbx_seq_one_letter_code
_entity_poly.pdbx_strand_id
1 'polypeptide(L)'
;MRQYLPIKNFPWPWSRRDDGQNESSPLIPKSGAAKVEDEELGHVDREIPPGTRSDEDPCIPTRIRPHYSYSLMDYFLKYLLFLCNLVFTVLGLVVIGLGIWGLVSKESLALEKIGSIGTDPMLILLTLGLLLTFLCLTGCVGALRENCCLLKLFSWIVLVLITIQVLFVIVAYSMQDQIEGYLRSGILAAMTRYQDDLDLQFITDEIQLSLQCCGADTFRDWEINMYYNCSAPGVLACGVPATCCLDPFENGTVWNSQCGVGVQLMDEFTAQSVIFLGGCLGGISRWIEQHEGLIGTIGVVVVGVQILTVLITRRLTESIRWHKVNV
;
A
#
# COMPACT_ATOMS: atom_id res chain seq x y z
N MET A 1 29.17 -12.92 38.39
CA MET A 1 29.21 -14.36 38.08
C MET A 1 28.36 -14.63 36.84
N ARG A 2 28.83 -15.45 35.90
CA ARG A 2 27.97 -16.07 34.88
C ARG A 2 27.31 -17.30 35.50
N GLN A 3 26.06 -17.59 35.14
CA GLN A 3 25.58 -18.97 35.08
C GLN A 3 24.50 -19.09 33.99
N TYR A 4 24.87 -19.75 32.90
CA TYR A 4 23.97 -20.35 31.92
C TYR A 4 23.50 -21.72 32.44
N LEU A 5 22.45 -22.30 31.82
CA LEU A 5 22.21 -23.72 31.47
C LEU A 5 20.68 -23.95 31.30
N PRO A 6 20.21 -25.00 30.58
CA PRO A 6 20.70 -25.48 29.28
C PRO A 6 19.59 -25.75 28.25
N ILE A 7 20.01 -25.92 26.99
CA ILE A 7 19.23 -26.47 25.88
C ILE A 7 18.99 -27.98 26.08
N LYS A 8 17.83 -28.50 25.66
CA LYS A 8 17.59 -29.94 25.45
C LYS A 8 17.19 -30.19 23.99
N ASN A 9 18.12 -30.73 23.20
CA ASN A 9 17.83 -31.43 21.94
C ASN A 9 18.08 -32.93 22.13
N PHE A 10 17.24 -33.77 21.52
CA PHE A 10 17.30 -35.24 21.61
C PHE A 10 17.81 -35.85 20.27
N PRO A 11 18.49 -37.02 20.25
CA PRO A 11 19.44 -37.32 19.16
C PRO A 11 19.17 -38.57 18.30
N TRP A 12 19.64 -38.51 17.03
CA TRP A 12 20.11 -39.63 16.18
C TRP A 12 19.07 -40.71 15.73
N PRO A 13 19.34 -41.62 14.76
CA PRO A 13 20.59 -41.96 14.01
C PRO A 13 20.51 -41.65 12.49
N TRP A 14 21.53 -41.74 11.61
CA TRP A 14 22.74 -42.57 11.54
C TRP A 14 23.92 -41.85 10.82
N SER A 15 25.17 -42.21 11.16
CA SER A 15 26.38 -41.96 10.36
C SER A 15 27.56 -42.83 10.83
N ARG A 16 28.08 -43.71 9.96
CA ARG A 16 29.50 -44.12 9.94
C ARG A 16 29.88 -44.82 8.62
N ARG A 17 31.16 -45.20 8.51
CA ARG A 17 31.97 -45.18 7.29
C ARG A 17 32.66 -46.53 7.02
N ASP A 18 32.97 -46.76 5.74
CA ASP A 18 34.02 -47.58 5.11
C ASP A 18 34.08 -49.13 5.22
N ASP A 19 34.43 -49.69 4.05
CA ASP A 19 35.27 -50.86 3.73
C ASP A 19 34.64 -52.26 3.45
N GLY A 20 35.26 -53.01 2.52
CA GLY A 20 35.19 -54.49 2.43
C GLY A 20 34.24 -55.21 1.43
N GLN A 21 34.62 -55.24 0.14
CA GLN A 21 34.85 -56.46 -0.70
C GLN A 21 33.88 -57.70 -0.71
N ASN A 22 33.45 -58.11 -1.93
CA ASN A 22 32.87 -59.43 -2.35
C ASN A 22 31.56 -59.90 -1.64
N GLU A 23 30.61 -60.68 -2.19
CA GLU A 23 30.34 -61.35 -3.48
C GLU A 23 28.80 -61.66 -3.54
N SER A 24 28.12 -62.23 -4.54
CA SER A 24 28.45 -62.78 -5.89
C SER A 24 27.19 -62.75 -6.79
N SER A 25 27.33 -62.59 -8.11
CA SER A 25 26.24 -62.78 -9.10
C SER A 25 26.05 -64.28 -9.47
N PRO A 26 24.96 -64.70 -10.16
CA PRO A 26 24.85 -64.58 -11.63
C PRO A 26 23.38 -64.30 -12.11
N LEU A 27 23.00 -64.05 -13.38
CA LEU A 27 23.54 -64.37 -14.72
C LEU A 27 23.28 -63.23 -15.74
N ILE A 28 24.23 -63.02 -16.66
CA ILE A 28 24.01 -62.43 -18.03
C ILE A 28 24.24 -63.59 -19.06
N PRO A 29 24.38 -63.48 -20.42
CA PRO A 29 24.88 -62.40 -21.31
C PRO A 29 23.95 -62.11 -22.54
N LYS A 30 24.19 -61.14 -23.46
CA LYS A 30 25.34 -60.86 -24.39
C LYS A 30 25.12 -59.47 -25.07
N SER A 31 26.05 -58.75 -25.75
CA SER A 31 27.53 -58.59 -25.83
C SER A 31 27.86 -57.72 -27.08
N GLY A 32 28.88 -56.84 -27.25
CA GLY A 32 29.99 -56.33 -26.42
C GLY A 32 29.93 -54.77 -26.27
N ALA A 33 30.98 -53.94 -26.15
CA ALA A 33 32.45 -53.94 -26.41
C ALA A 33 32.88 -53.64 -27.87
N ALA A 34 33.85 -52.74 -28.18
CA ALA A 34 34.92 -52.11 -27.37
C ALA A 34 35.19 -50.60 -27.71
N LYS A 35 36.37 -50.05 -27.34
CA LYS A 35 36.73 -48.62 -27.17
C LYS A 35 38.18 -48.35 -27.66
N VAL A 36 38.59 -47.08 -27.80
CA VAL A 36 39.97 -46.57 -28.08
C VAL A 36 40.32 -46.68 -29.60
N GLU A 37 41.05 -45.80 -30.31
CA GLU A 37 42.25 -44.98 -30.02
C GLU A 37 42.34 -43.67 -30.86
N ASP A 38 43.48 -42.96 -30.80
CA ASP A 38 43.76 -41.61 -31.34
C ASP A 38 44.24 -41.51 -32.82
N GLU A 39 44.22 -40.27 -33.34
CA GLU A 39 45.10 -39.67 -34.37
C GLU A 39 45.16 -40.15 -35.85
N GLU A 40 45.76 -39.28 -36.67
CA GLU A 40 46.21 -39.37 -38.07
C GLU A 40 45.21 -39.41 -39.26
N LEU A 41 45.10 -38.22 -39.88
CA LEU A 41 45.37 -37.92 -41.30
C LEU A 41 45.36 -39.10 -42.32
N GLY A 42 44.43 -39.06 -43.29
CA GLY A 42 44.39 -40.02 -44.41
C GLY A 42 43.67 -39.48 -45.66
N HIS A 43 44.44 -39.04 -46.66
CA HIS A 43 43.97 -38.59 -47.97
C HIS A 43 43.86 -39.77 -48.96
N VAL A 44 42.72 -39.91 -49.64
CA VAL A 44 42.60 -40.50 -51.00
C VAL A 44 41.42 -39.84 -51.74
N ASP A 45 41.63 -39.52 -53.01
CA ASP A 45 40.72 -38.79 -53.90
C ASP A 45 39.45 -39.56 -54.35
N ARG A 46 38.48 -38.81 -54.89
CA ARG A 46 38.10 -39.00 -56.31
C ARG A 46 37.27 -37.86 -56.95
N GLU A 47 37.86 -37.33 -58.02
CA GLU A 47 37.23 -36.94 -59.30
C GLU A 47 36.17 -35.81 -59.35
N ILE A 48 36.60 -34.68 -59.92
CA ILE A 48 35.76 -33.60 -60.48
C ILE A 48 35.64 -33.80 -62.01
N PRO A 49 34.45 -33.64 -62.60
CA PRO A 49 34.28 -33.15 -63.96
C PRO A 49 33.71 -31.71 -63.98
N PRO A 50 34.00 -30.89 -65.01
CA PRO A 50 33.97 -29.43 -64.86
C PRO A 50 32.71 -28.73 -65.36
N GLY A 51 32.29 -27.70 -64.62
CA GLY A 51 31.82 -26.43 -65.19
C GLY A 51 30.34 -26.27 -65.53
N THR A 52 29.66 -25.43 -64.76
CA THR A 52 29.04 -24.21 -65.31
C THR A 52 28.96 -23.13 -64.23
N ARG A 53 28.89 -21.87 -64.66
CA ARG A 53 29.11 -20.66 -63.85
C ARG A 53 27.80 -19.88 -63.73
N SER A 54 27.29 -19.72 -62.51
CA SER A 54 26.24 -18.74 -62.17
C SER A 54 26.42 -18.26 -60.74
N ASP A 55 26.90 -17.02 -60.62
CA ASP A 55 26.59 -16.00 -59.60
C ASP A 55 26.88 -16.25 -58.11
N GLU A 56 27.19 -15.13 -57.45
CA GLU A 56 27.62 -15.02 -56.06
C GLU A 56 26.42 -15.01 -55.11
N ASP A 57 26.58 -15.59 -53.90
CA ASP A 57 26.04 -14.93 -52.70
C ASP A 57 26.88 -15.30 -51.46
N PRO A 58 27.24 -14.35 -50.56
CA PRO A 58 28.21 -14.58 -49.49
C PRO A 58 27.59 -14.80 -48.11
N CYS A 59 28.39 -15.40 -47.22
CA CYS A 59 28.20 -15.45 -45.76
C CYS A 59 26.88 -16.07 -45.23
N ILE A 60 26.97 -17.34 -44.83
CA ILE A 60 26.06 -17.90 -43.80
C ILE A 60 26.15 -17.00 -42.55
N PRO A 61 25.05 -16.37 -42.08
CA PRO A 61 25.09 -15.63 -40.84
C PRO A 61 25.18 -16.64 -39.69
N THR A 62 26.35 -16.71 -39.05
CA THR A 62 26.46 -17.36 -37.75
C THR A 62 25.45 -16.69 -36.81
N ARG A 63 24.42 -17.45 -36.43
CA ARG A 63 23.41 -17.00 -35.48
C ARG A 63 24.05 -16.97 -34.10
N ILE A 64 24.83 -15.92 -33.83
CA ILE A 64 25.33 -15.58 -32.50
C ILE A 64 24.07 -15.42 -31.64
N ARG A 65 23.74 -16.45 -30.86
CA ARG A 65 22.83 -16.29 -29.73
C ARG A 65 23.61 -15.45 -28.72
N PRO A 66 23.27 -14.18 -28.45
CA PRO A 66 23.84 -13.51 -27.29
C PRO A 66 23.38 -14.30 -26.06
N HIS A 67 24.31 -14.95 -25.39
CA HIS A 67 24.05 -15.68 -24.16
C HIS A 67 23.83 -14.65 -23.04
N TYR A 68 22.68 -13.98 -23.07
CA TYR A 68 22.27 -13.03 -22.06
C TYR A 68 22.13 -13.79 -20.75
N SER A 69 23.17 -13.71 -19.92
CA SER A 69 23.12 -14.17 -18.54
C SER A 69 22.35 -13.15 -17.72
N TYR A 70 21.57 -13.59 -16.73
CA TYR A 70 20.94 -12.69 -15.78
C TYR A 70 22.02 -11.76 -15.19
N SER A 71 21.88 -10.47 -15.43
CA SER A 71 22.79 -9.49 -14.83
C SER A 71 22.58 -9.47 -13.33
N LEU A 72 23.64 -9.24 -12.57
CA LEU A 72 23.56 -8.94 -11.13
C LEU A 72 22.51 -7.85 -10.84
N MET A 73 22.39 -6.86 -11.73
CA MET A 73 21.36 -5.82 -11.71
C MET A 73 19.93 -6.39 -11.64
N ASP A 74 19.60 -7.39 -12.46
CA ASP A 74 18.25 -7.95 -12.55
C ASP A 74 17.87 -8.71 -11.27
N TYR A 75 18.84 -9.38 -10.63
CA TYR A 75 18.64 -9.97 -9.31
C TYR A 75 18.35 -8.89 -8.26
N PHE A 76 19.15 -7.81 -8.20
CA PHE A 76 18.89 -6.70 -7.28
C PHE A 76 17.50 -6.08 -7.50
N LEU A 77 17.10 -5.84 -8.76
CA LEU A 77 15.79 -5.32 -9.11
C LEU A 77 14.64 -6.27 -8.69
N LYS A 78 14.81 -7.59 -8.90
CA LYS A 78 13.84 -8.61 -8.49
C LYS A 78 13.65 -8.65 -6.97
N TYR A 79 14.74 -8.67 -6.21
CA TYR A 79 14.69 -8.69 -4.75
C TYR A 79 14.17 -7.37 -4.15
N LEU A 80 14.54 -6.22 -4.73
CA LEU A 80 14.01 -4.92 -4.30
C LEU A 80 12.49 -4.84 -4.54
N LEU A 81 12.01 -5.21 -5.74
CA LEU A 81 10.58 -5.19 -6.03
C LEU A 81 9.81 -6.16 -5.12
N PHE A 82 10.34 -7.35 -4.87
CA PHE A 82 9.76 -8.30 -3.91
C PHE A 82 9.70 -7.72 -2.49
N LEU A 83 10.81 -7.18 -1.97
CA LEU A 83 10.91 -6.64 -0.61
C LEU A 83 9.95 -5.45 -0.41
N CYS A 84 9.93 -4.50 -1.34
CA CYS A 84 9.02 -3.34 -1.25
C CYS A 84 7.55 -3.78 -1.24
N ASN A 85 7.15 -4.66 -2.17
CA ASN A 85 5.76 -5.18 -2.18
C ASN A 85 5.43 -6.01 -0.94
N LEU A 86 6.40 -6.75 -0.37
CA LEU A 86 6.20 -7.50 0.87
C LEU A 86 5.94 -6.57 2.06
N VAL A 87 6.71 -5.48 2.18
CA VAL A 87 6.48 -4.45 3.20
C VAL A 87 5.10 -3.82 3.05
N PHE A 88 4.71 -3.41 1.84
CA PHE A 88 3.37 -2.85 1.61
C PHE A 88 2.23 -3.87 1.85
N THR A 89 2.47 -5.15 1.58
CA THR A 89 1.52 -6.24 1.92
C THR A 89 1.33 -6.34 3.44
N VAL A 90 2.42 -6.30 4.23
CA VAL A 90 2.34 -6.34 5.69
C VAL A 90 1.63 -5.09 6.23
N LEU A 91 1.94 -3.90 5.72
CA LEU A 91 1.24 -2.67 6.09
C LEU A 91 -0.26 -2.73 5.76
N GLY A 92 -0.62 -3.26 4.59
CA GLY A 92 -2.03 -3.49 4.21
C GLY A 92 -2.76 -4.45 5.15
N LEU A 93 -2.10 -5.54 5.58
CA LEU A 93 -2.65 -6.46 6.58
C LEU A 93 -2.82 -5.82 7.96
N VAL A 94 -1.94 -4.90 8.37
CA VAL A 94 -2.11 -4.11 9.60
C VAL A 94 -3.33 -3.19 9.48
N VAL A 95 -3.50 -2.49 8.35
CA VAL A 95 -4.68 -1.63 8.10
C VAL A 95 -5.98 -2.44 8.10
N ILE A 96 -5.99 -3.63 7.51
CA ILE A 96 -7.13 -4.56 7.58
C ILE A 96 -7.42 -4.94 9.04
N GLY A 97 -6.39 -5.27 9.82
CA GLY A 97 -6.53 -5.61 11.24
C GLY A 97 -7.14 -4.47 12.07
N LEU A 98 -6.71 -3.22 11.82
CA LEU A 98 -7.28 -2.03 12.46
C LEU A 98 -8.74 -1.79 12.04
N GLY A 99 -9.07 -1.96 10.75
CA GLY A 99 -10.45 -1.85 10.26
C GLY A 99 -11.38 -2.89 10.87
N ILE A 100 -10.94 -4.16 10.96
CA ILE A 100 -11.71 -5.23 11.63
C ILE A 100 -11.86 -4.95 13.13
N TRP A 101 -10.78 -4.52 13.81
CA TRP A 101 -10.83 -4.15 15.23
C TRP A 101 -11.84 -3.02 15.48
N GLY A 102 -11.84 -1.99 14.65
CA GLY A 102 -12.81 -0.89 14.70
C GLY A 102 -14.25 -1.39 14.53
N LEU A 103 -14.52 -2.18 13.48
CA LEU A 103 -15.85 -2.74 13.21
C LEU A 103 -16.36 -3.65 14.34
N VAL A 104 -15.51 -4.54 14.88
CA VAL A 104 -15.89 -5.42 16.01
C VAL A 104 -16.18 -4.61 17.28
N SER A 105 -15.38 -3.58 17.56
CA SER A 105 -15.62 -2.67 18.68
C SER A 105 -16.95 -1.93 18.55
N LYS A 106 -17.38 -1.60 17.32
CA LYS A 106 -18.70 -1.05 17.04
C LYS A 106 -19.82 -2.07 17.15
N GLU A 107 -19.68 -3.30 16.66
CA GLU A 107 -20.79 -4.27 16.74
C GLU A 107 -21.19 -4.59 18.20
N SER A 108 -20.24 -4.53 19.15
CA SER A 108 -20.56 -4.58 20.59
C SER A 108 -21.38 -3.38 21.12
N LEU A 109 -21.48 -2.29 20.36
CA LEU A 109 -22.20 -1.05 20.68
C LEU A 109 -23.41 -0.80 19.75
N ALA A 110 -23.42 -1.38 18.55
CA ALA A 110 -24.29 -0.99 17.43
C ALA A 110 -25.44 -1.98 17.13
N LEU A 111 -25.70 -2.96 18.01
CA LEU A 111 -26.78 -3.95 17.85
C LEU A 111 -28.19 -3.32 17.73
N GLU A 112 -28.36 -2.03 18.06
CA GLU A 112 -29.64 -1.31 17.98
C GLU A 112 -29.87 -0.45 16.72
N LYS A 113 -28.87 -0.13 15.88
CA LYS A 113 -29.01 0.96 14.87
C LYS A 113 -28.57 0.57 13.45
N ILE A 114 -29.40 -0.21 12.78
CA ILE A 114 -29.29 -0.54 11.35
C ILE A 114 -29.57 0.74 10.53
N GLY A 115 -28.55 1.43 10.01
CA GLY A 115 -28.86 2.72 9.36
C GLY A 115 -27.82 3.56 8.61
N SER A 116 -26.63 3.09 8.19
CA SER A 116 -25.86 3.70 7.07
C SER A 116 -24.61 2.91 6.66
N ILE A 117 -24.78 1.79 5.95
CA ILE A 117 -23.65 0.91 5.55
C ILE A 117 -22.66 1.59 4.57
N GLY A 118 -23.05 2.70 3.93
CA GLY A 118 -22.27 3.33 2.85
C GLY A 118 -21.16 4.31 3.24
N THR A 119 -21.07 4.73 4.51
CA THR A 119 -20.20 5.85 4.94
C THR A 119 -19.44 5.62 6.24
N ASP A 120 -19.24 4.37 6.65
CA ASP A 120 -18.44 4.03 7.82
C ASP A 120 -16.92 4.18 7.53
N PRO A 121 -16.16 5.01 8.27
CA PRO A 121 -14.72 5.19 8.08
C PRO A 121 -13.89 3.89 8.23
N MET A 122 -14.28 2.99 9.13
CA MET A 122 -13.62 1.70 9.33
C MET A 122 -13.86 0.73 8.17
N LEU A 123 -15.04 0.81 7.52
CA LEU A 123 -15.32 0.05 6.30
C LEU A 123 -14.48 0.57 5.12
N ILE A 124 -14.26 1.89 5.03
CA ILE A 124 -13.34 2.50 4.05
C ILE A 124 -11.90 2.03 4.30
N LEU A 125 -11.42 2.05 5.56
CA LEU A 125 -10.10 1.52 5.92
C LEU A 125 -9.94 0.04 5.58
N LEU A 126 -10.94 -0.80 5.89
CA LEU A 126 -10.94 -2.23 5.57
C LEU A 126 -10.87 -2.48 4.05
N THR A 127 -11.72 -1.81 3.27
CA THR A 127 -11.76 -1.98 1.81
C THR A 127 -10.49 -1.49 1.13
N LEU A 128 -9.95 -0.33 1.55
CA LEU A 128 -8.68 0.19 1.06
C LEU A 128 -7.51 -0.74 1.41
N GLY A 129 -7.45 -1.24 2.66
CA GLY A 129 -6.45 -2.19 3.12
C GLY A 129 -6.47 -3.51 2.31
N LEU A 130 -7.66 -4.04 2.00
CA LEU A 130 -7.84 -5.22 1.15
C LEU A 130 -7.31 -4.99 -0.27
N LEU A 131 -7.66 -3.86 -0.90
CA LEU A 131 -7.20 -3.51 -2.24
C LEU A 131 -5.67 -3.35 -2.30
N LEU A 132 -5.06 -2.66 -1.34
CA LEU A 132 -3.61 -2.49 -1.25
C LEU A 132 -2.88 -3.83 -1.03
N THR A 133 -3.40 -4.65 -0.11
CA THR A 133 -2.84 -5.99 0.19
C THR A 133 -2.91 -6.88 -1.04
N PHE A 134 -4.05 -6.93 -1.74
CA PHE A 134 -4.20 -7.72 -2.96
C PHE A 134 -3.25 -7.25 -4.07
N LEU A 135 -3.16 -5.94 -4.31
CA LEU A 135 -2.26 -5.36 -5.30
C LEU A 135 -0.80 -5.75 -5.03
N CYS A 136 -0.33 -5.57 -3.80
CA CYS A 136 1.06 -5.87 -3.44
C CYS A 136 1.35 -7.38 -3.41
N LEU A 137 0.37 -8.22 -3.05
CA LEU A 137 0.47 -9.67 -3.19
C LEU A 137 0.64 -10.11 -4.65
N THR A 138 -0.09 -9.51 -5.61
CA THR A 138 0.12 -9.82 -7.04
C THR A 138 1.53 -9.45 -7.51
N GLY A 139 2.09 -8.34 -7.03
CA GLY A 139 3.50 -7.96 -7.26
C GLY A 139 4.48 -8.97 -6.68
N CYS A 140 4.31 -9.36 -5.40
CA CYS A 140 5.14 -10.36 -4.73
C CYS A 140 5.12 -11.72 -5.45
N VAL A 141 3.93 -12.25 -5.73
CA VAL A 141 3.75 -13.56 -6.39
C VAL A 141 4.25 -13.51 -7.83
N GLY A 142 4.02 -12.41 -8.55
CA GLY A 142 4.55 -12.19 -9.89
C GLY A 142 6.08 -12.24 -9.94
N ALA A 143 6.75 -11.59 -8.99
CA ALA A 143 8.20 -11.56 -8.87
C ALA A 143 8.78 -12.93 -8.46
N LEU A 144 8.20 -13.59 -7.45
CA LEU A 144 8.68 -14.88 -6.96
C LEU A 144 8.48 -16.02 -7.98
N ARG A 145 7.32 -16.05 -8.65
CA ARG A 145 6.98 -17.11 -9.62
C ARG A 145 7.48 -16.83 -11.05
N GLU A 146 8.14 -15.69 -11.27
CA GLU A 146 8.56 -15.21 -12.60
C GLU A 146 7.40 -15.29 -13.63
N ASN A 147 6.20 -14.95 -13.18
CA ASN A 147 5.00 -15.06 -13.97
C ASN A 147 4.70 -13.73 -14.66
N CYS A 148 5.08 -13.65 -15.93
CA CYS A 148 4.90 -12.47 -16.77
C CYS A 148 3.43 -12.00 -16.86
N CYS A 149 2.44 -12.87 -16.62
CA CYS A 149 1.03 -12.48 -16.62
C CYS A 149 0.70 -11.66 -15.36
N LEU A 150 1.09 -12.16 -14.17
CA LEU A 150 0.92 -11.43 -12.90
C LEU A 150 1.71 -10.12 -12.88
N LEU A 151 2.97 -10.11 -13.36
CA LEU A 151 3.76 -8.88 -13.45
C LEU A 151 3.14 -7.84 -14.39
N LYS A 152 2.57 -8.28 -15.53
CA LYS A 152 1.82 -7.38 -16.44
C LYS A 152 0.54 -6.85 -15.80
N LEU A 153 -0.23 -7.68 -15.10
CA LEU A 153 -1.45 -7.27 -14.40
C LEU A 153 -1.11 -6.23 -13.32
N PHE A 154 -0.12 -6.51 -12.48
CA PHE A 154 0.40 -5.57 -11.47
C PHE A 154 0.84 -4.24 -12.11
N SER A 155 1.67 -4.28 -13.17
CA SER A 155 2.10 -3.07 -13.87
C SER A 155 0.94 -2.29 -14.51
N TRP A 156 -0.13 -2.96 -14.95
CA TRP A 156 -1.31 -2.31 -15.53
C TRP A 156 -2.16 -1.65 -14.46
N ILE A 157 -2.39 -2.32 -13.32
CA ILE A 157 -3.13 -1.72 -12.20
C ILE A 157 -2.37 -0.50 -11.64
N VAL A 158 -1.04 -0.58 -11.45
CA VAL A 158 -0.24 0.58 -11.01
C VAL A 158 -0.30 1.72 -12.04
N LEU A 159 -0.31 1.44 -13.35
CA LEU A 159 -0.49 2.47 -14.38
C LEU A 159 -1.87 3.14 -14.28
N VAL A 160 -2.94 2.37 -14.04
CA VAL A 160 -4.29 2.91 -13.81
C VAL A 160 -4.31 3.80 -12.57
N LEU A 161 -3.65 3.41 -11.47
CA LEU A 161 -3.53 4.25 -10.28
C LEU A 161 -2.82 5.58 -10.56
N ILE A 162 -1.73 5.59 -11.33
CA ILE A 162 -1.08 6.84 -11.77
C ILE A 162 -2.07 7.73 -12.53
N THR A 163 -2.85 7.16 -13.46
CA THR A 163 -3.84 7.95 -14.21
C THR A 163 -4.96 8.51 -13.31
N ILE A 164 -5.43 7.73 -12.34
CA ILE A 164 -6.44 8.19 -11.37
C ILE A 164 -5.88 9.31 -10.49
N GLN A 165 -4.63 9.21 -10.03
CA GLN A 165 -3.99 10.27 -9.24
C GLN A 165 -3.87 11.59 -10.02
N VAL A 166 -3.42 11.55 -11.28
CA VAL A 166 -3.33 12.74 -12.12
C VAL A 166 -4.71 13.34 -12.39
N LEU A 167 -5.72 12.51 -12.70
CA LEU A 167 -7.09 12.97 -12.89
C LEU A 167 -7.68 13.58 -11.60
N PHE A 168 -7.41 12.97 -10.45
CA PHE A 168 -7.85 13.49 -9.15
C PHE A 168 -7.28 14.88 -8.88
N VAL A 169 -5.97 15.11 -9.12
CA VAL A 169 -5.35 16.43 -8.97
C VAL A 169 -5.97 17.46 -9.91
N ILE A 170 -6.22 17.11 -11.18
CA ILE A 170 -6.85 18.00 -12.16
C ILE A 170 -8.28 18.37 -11.73
N VAL A 171 -9.08 17.40 -11.29
CA VAL A 171 -10.45 17.63 -10.82
C VAL A 171 -10.46 18.44 -9.52
N ALA A 172 -9.56 18.14 -8.58
CA ALA A 172 -9.44 18.86 -7.31
C ALA A 172 -9.15 20.35 -7.53
N TYR A 173 -8.20 20.66 -8.42
CA TYR A 173 -7.89 22.04 -8.81
C TYR A 173 -9.03 22.70 -9.60
N SER A 174 -9.65 21.98 -10.54
CA SER A 174 -10.71 22.53 -11.40
C SER A 174 -12.04 22.76 -10.69
N MET A 175 -12.30 22.10 -9.56
CA MET A 175 -13.60 22.10 -8.86
C MET A 175 -13.48 22.47 -7.38
N GLN A 176 -12.45 23.24 -7.01
CA GLN A 176 -12.15 23.64 -5.64
C GLN A 176 -13.37 24.20 -4.89
N ASP A 177 -14.14 25.10 -5.51
CA ASP A 177 -15.32 25.74 -4.90
C ASP A 177 -16.44 24.73 -4.59
N GLN A 178 -16.58 23.68 -5.42
CA GLN A 178 -17.55 22.61 -5.18
C GLN A 178 -17.06 21.67 -4.08
N ILE A 179 -15.75 21.41 -4.02
CA ILE A 179 -15.14 20.60 -2.97
C ILE A 179 -15.31 21.27 -1.60
N GLU A 180 -15.16 22.59 -1.50
CA GLU A 180 -15.48 23.34 -0.28
C GLU A 180 -16.96 23.14 0.13
N GLY A 181 -17.90 23.24 -0.82
CA GLY A 181 -19.32 22.95 -0.58
C GLY A 181 -19.59 21.51 -0.11
N TYR A 182 -18.90 20.52 -0.69
CA TYR A 182 -18.99 19.12 -0.27
C TYR A 182 -18.40 18.91 1.13
N LEU A 183 -17.23 19.48 1.42
CA LEU A 183 -16.60 19.45 2.76
C LEU A 183 -17.52 20.12 3.80
N ARG A 184 -18.10 21.27 3.48
CA ARG A 184 -19.06 21.97 4.34
C ARG A 184 -20.26 21.10 4.68
N SER A 185 -20.89 20.51 3.66
CA SER A 185 -22.03 19.60 3.87
C SER A 185 -21.65 18.34 4.67
N GLY A 186 -20.42 17.84 4.48
CA GLY A 186 -19.87 16.71 5.23
C GLY A 186 -19.64 17.02 6.71
N ILE A 187 -19.02 18.17 7.03
CA ILE A 187 -18.80 18.62 8.41
C ILE A 187 -20.15 18.87 9.11
N LEU A 188 -21.08 19.56 8.45
CA LEU A 188 -22.42 19.78 9.02
C LEU A 188 -23.16 18.45 9.24
N ALA A 189 -23.07 17.50 8.32
CA ALA A 189 -23.64 16.16 8.51
C ALA A 189 -22.99 15.42 9.70
N ALA A 190 -21.68 15.52 9.88
CA ALA A 190 -20.97 14.97 11.04
C ALA A 190 -21.45 15.61 12.35
N MET A 191 -21.52 16.94 12.39
CA MET A 191 -22.04 17.70 13.54
C MET A 191 -23.48 17.31 13.90
N THR A 192 -24.38 17.07 12.92
CA THR A 192 -25.75 16.61 13.24
C THR A 192 -25.81 15.25 13.92
N ARG A 193 -24.84 14.36 13.67
CA ARG A 193 -24.77 12.99 14.22
C ARG A 193 -23.69 12.82 15.29
N TYR A 194 -23.06 13.90 15.73
CA TYR A 194 -21.90 13.90 16.62
C TYR A 194 -22.08 13.12 17.93
N GLN A 195 -23.28 13.09 18.53
CA GLN A 195 -23.58 12.28 19.73
C GLN A 195 -24.18 10.91 19.42
N ASP A 196 -24.59 10.67 18.17
CA ASP A 196 -25.28 9.46 17.71
C ASP A 196 -24.33 8.41 17.14
N ASP A 197 -23.11 8.82 16.77
CA ASP A 197 -22.10 8.00 16.09
C ASP A 197 -20.69 8.37 16.57
N LEU A 198 -20.01 7.41 17.22
CA LEU A 198 -18.72 7.59 17.86
C LEU A 198 -17.58 7.90 16.87
N ASP A 199 -17.68 7.46 15.61
CA ASP A 199 -16.65 7.76 14.61
C ASP A 199 -16.75 9.20 14.15
N LEU A 200 -17.98 9.70 13.93
CA LEU A 200 -18.19 11.10 13.58
C LEU A 200 -17.92 12.00 14.78
N GLN A 201 -18.13 11.52 16.01
CA GLN A 201 -17.64 12.18 17.22
C GLN A 201 -16.11 12.34 17.19
N PHE A 202 -15.38 11.23 17.14
CA PHE A 202 -13.92 11.19 17.14
C PHE A 202 -13.31 12.02 16.00
N ILE A 203 -13.82 11.90 14.78
CA ILE A 203 -13.33 12.67 13.63
C ILE A 203 -13.60 14.17 13.80
N THR A 204 -14.76 14.57 14.34
CA THR A 204 -15.06 15.99 14.59
C THR A 204 -14.15 16.56 15.68
N ASP A 205 -13.95 15.80 16.76
CA ASP A 205 -13.08 16.18 17.88
C ASP A 205 -11.61 16.34 17.44
N GLU A 206 -11.05 15.37 16.72
CA GLU A 206 -9.69 15.45 16.17
C GLU A 206 -9.53 16.61 15.18
N ILE A 207 -10.53 16.89 14.34
CA ILE A 207 -10.51 18.06 13.45
C ILE A 207 -10.48 19.36 14.25
N GLN A 208 -11.34 19.50 15.27
CA GLN A 208 -11.43 20.73 16.08
C GLN A 208 -10.17 20.99 16.91
N LEU A 209 -9.60 19.95 17.51
CA LEU A 209 -8.33 20.02 18.25
C LEU A 209 -7.13 20.31 17.34
N SER A 210 -7.02 19.60 16.21
CA SER A 210 -5.86 19.68 15.30
C SER A 210 -5.80 20.99 14.52
N LEU A 211 -6.96 21.53 14.11
CA LEU A 211 -7.06 22.78 13.35
C LEU A 211 -7.39 24.02 14.21
N GLN A 212 -7.60 23.83 15.52
CA GLN A 212 -7.94 24.89 16.48
C GLN A 212 -9.14 25.72 15.99
N CYS A 213 -10.27 25.04 15.80
CA CYS A 213 -11.47 25.57 15.15
C CYS A 213 -12.76 25.10 15.85
N CYS A 214 -13.88 25.78 15.59
CA CYS A 214 -15.19 25.37 16.09
C CYS A 214 -16.28 25.53 15.02
N GLY A 215 -17.06 24.47 14.81
CA GLY A 215 -18.09 24.42 13.77
C GLY A 215 -17.53 24.34 12.33
N ALA A 216 -18.39 24.49 11.33
CA ALA A 216 -18.00 24.38 9.93
C ALA A 216 -17.44 25.72 9.41
N ASP A 217 -18.26 26.76 9.47
CA ASP A 217 -17.91 28.17 9.22
C ASP A 217 -17.80 28.96 10.53
N THR A 218 -18.65 28.64 11.52
CA THR A 218 -18.75 29.37 12.80
C THR A 218 -19.05 28.44 13.97
N PHE A 219 -18.68 28.85 15.19
CA PHE A 219 -19.06 28.14 16.42
C PHE A 219 -20.58 28.01 16.65
N ARG A 220 -21.40 28.83 15.98
CA ARG A 220 -22.88 28.78 16.06
C ARG A 220 -23.49 27.68 15.20
N ASP A 221 -22.73 27.08 14.29
CA ASP A 221 -23.21 25.97 13.46
C ASP A 221 -23.61 24.75 14.31
N TRP A 222 -23.15 24.67 15.56
CA TRP A 222 -23.59 23.69 16.56
C TRP A 222 -25.09 23.74 16.87
N GLU A 223 -25.82 24.82 16.52
CA GLU A 223 -27.28 24.88 16.63
C GLU A 223 -27.99 23.76 15.84
N ILE A 224 -27.38 23.21 14.79
CA ILE A 224 -27.97 22.11 13.99
C ILE A 224 -28.02 20.77 14.74
N ASN A 225 -27.25 20.61 15.81
CA ASN A 225 -27.22 19.37 16.60
C ASN A 225 -28.30 19.39 17.69
N MET A 226 -29.09 18.32 17.79
CA MET A 226 -30.25 18.26 18.71
C MET A 226 -29.92 18.39 20.21
N TYR A 227 -28.66 18.20 20.61
CA TYR A 227 -28.21 18.36 22.00
C TYR A 227 -27.64 19.76 22.29
N TYR A 228 -27.04 20.41 21.28
CA TYR A 228 -26.42 21.74 21.39
C TYR A 228 -27.34 22.88 20.96
N ASN A 229 -28.43 22.60 20.25
CA ASN A 229 -29.48 23.56 19.91
C ASN A 229 -29.99 24.29 21.16
N CYS A 230 -30.19 25.62 21.07
CA CYS A 230 -30.69 26.43 22.18
C CYS A 230 -32.08 26.06 22.71
N SER A 231 -32.89 25.35 21.91
CA SER A 231 -34.21 24.83 22.32
C SER A 231 -34.15 23.46 22.99
N ALA A 232 -32.96 22.84 23.10
CA ALA A 232 -32.80 21.55 23.75
C ALA A 232 -32.99 21.65 25.28
N PRO A 233 -33.58 20.64 25.94
CA PRO A 233 -33.79 20.65 27.39
C PRO A 233 -32.54 20.25 28.21
N GLY A 234 -31.40 20.03 27.56
CA GLY A 234 -30.18 19.50 28.18
C GLY A 234 -29.17 20.58 28.59
N VAL A 235 -28.22 20.21 29.46
CA VAL A 235 -27.13 21.11 29.92
C VAL A 235 -26.16 21.55 28.82
N LEU A 236 -26.21 20.90 27.65
CA LEU A 236 -25.42 21.22 26.46
C LEU A 236 -26.10 22.27 25.56
N ALA A 237 -27.35 22.65 25.84
CA ALA A 237 -28.10 23.62 25.04
C ALA A 237 -27.38 24.98 24.96
N CYS A 238 -27.42 25.60 23.79
CA CYS A 238 -26.63 26.80 23.45
C CYS A 238 -25.10 26.63 23.65
N GLY A 239 -24.59 25.41 23.79
CA GLY A 239 -23.19 25.13 24.03
C GLY A 239 -22.42 24.70 22.79
N VAL A 240 -21.14 24.41 22.97
CA VAL A 240 -20.26 23.73 22.00
C VAL A 240 -19.48 22.61 22.72
N PRO A 241 -18.92 21.61 22.02
CA PRO A 241 -18.06 20.61 22.65
C PRO A 241 -16.81 21.21 23.30
N ALA A 242 -16.23 20.49 24.26
CA ALA A 242 -15.01 20.90 24.95
C ALA A 242 -13.80 21.03 24.00
N THR A 243 -13.82 20.33 22.87
CA THR A 243 -12.80 20.38 21.80
C THR A 243 -12.76 21.71 21.05
N CYS A 244 -13.82 22.54 21.15
CA CYS A 244 -13.80 23.93 20.66
C CYS A 244 -13.07 24.92 21.59
N CYS A 245 -12.73 24.54 22.82
CA CYS A 245 -12.19 25.48 23.81
C CYS A 245 -10.70 25.74 23.62
N LEU A 246 -10.24 26.95 23.98
CA LEU A 246 -8.82 27.34 23.88
C LEU A 246 -7.93 26.44 24.75
N ASP A 247 -8.37 26.20 25.99
CA ASP A 247 -7.77 25.28 26.95
C ASP A 247 -8.75 24.10 27.18
N PRO A 248 -8.74 23.06 26.33
CA PRO A 248 -9.67 21.93 26.44
C PRO A 248 -9.39 21.06 27.68
N PHE A 249 -8.18 21.15 28.25
CA PHE A 249 -7.75 20.38 29.42
C PHE A 249 -7.45 21.28 30.62
N GLU A 250 -8.32 21.26 31.62
CA GLU A 250 -8.05 21.88 32.91
C GLU A 250 -6.86 21.16 33.59
N ASN A 251 -5.85 21.93 33.98
CA ASN A 251 -4.56 21.45 34.47
C ASN A 251 -3.90 20.35 33.58
N GLY A 252 -4.17 20.36 32.27
CA GLY A 252 -3.57 19.45 31.30
C GLY A 252 -3.95 17.97 31.45
N THR A 253 -4.97 17.63 32.27
CA THR A 253 -5.32 16.22 32.58
C THR A 253 -6.81 15.92 32.64
N VAL A 254 -7.68 16.92 32.82
CA VAL A 254 -9.14 16.73 32.91
C VAL A 254 -9.82 17.59 31.84
N TRP A 255 -10.77 17.02 31.10
CA TRP A 255 -11.55 17.77 30.12
C TRP A 255 -12.35 18.89 30.79
N ASN A 256 -12.15 20.13 30.34
CA ASN A 256 -12.98 21.26 30.73
C ASN A 256 -14.31 21.17 29.96
N SER A 257 -15.27 20.40 30.47
CA SER A 257 -16.60 20.30 29.85
C SER A 257 -17.48 21.54 30.08
N GLN A 258 -17.03 22.52 30.88
CA GLN A 258 -17.82 23.70 31.23
C GLN A 258 -17.53 24.92 30.35
N CYS A 259 -16.34 25.03 29.76
CA CYS A 259 -15.97 26.16 28.89
C CYS A 259 -16.93 26.37 27.71
N GLY A 260 -17.47 25.28 27.15
CA GLY A 260 -18.40 25.33 26.02
C GLY A 260 -19.85 25.67 26.37
N VAL A 261 -20.23 25.76 27.65
CA VAL A 261 -21.65 25.89 28.07
C VAL A 261 -22.18 27.30 27.81
N GLY A 262 -23.31 27.39 27.09
CA GLY A 262 -24.00 28.66 26.81
C GLY A 262 -23.27 29.62 25.85
N VAL A 263 -22.12 29.22 25.28
CA VAL A 263 -21.26 30.09 24.47
C VAL A 263 -21.96 30.62 23.21
N GLN A 264 -22.93 29.89 22.63
CA GLN A 264 -23.69 30.40 21.47
C GLN A 264 -24.47 31.69 21.77
N LEU A 265 -24.82 31.95 23.03
CA LEU A 265 -25.50 33.17 23.49
C LEU A 265 -24.53 34.34 23.79
N MET A 266 -23.22 34.07 23.86
CA MET A 266 -22.23 35.11 24.11
C MET A 266 -22.00 35.96 22.86
N ASP A 267 -21.54 37.20 23.08
CA ASP A 267 -20.96 38.01 22.03
C ASP A 267 -19.58 37.46 21.62
N GLU A 268 -19.17 37.71 20.38
CA GLU A 268 -17.90 37.21 19.84
C GLU A 268 -16.67 37.72 20.61
N PHE A 269 -16.74 38.93 21.18
CA PHE A 269 -15.66 39.54 21.94
C PHE A 269 -15.44 38.86 23.31
N THR A 270 -16.50 38.33 23.91
CA THR A 270 -16.41 37.43 25.07
C THR A 270 -15.99 36.02 24.65
N ALA A 271 -16.62 35.45 23.61
CA ALA A 271 -16.39 34.07 23.18
C ALA A 271 -14.94 33.79 22.71
N GLN A 272 -14.27 34.73 22.05
CA GLN A 272 -12.84 34.62 21.66
C GLN A 272 -11.87 34.39 22.82
N SER A 273 -12.29 34.63 24.07
CA SER A 273 -11.46 34.41 25.27
C SER A 273 -11.63 33.02 25.88
N VAL A 274 -12.53 32.21 25.33
CA VAL A 274 -12.92 30.88 25.85
C VAL A 274 -12.84 29.79 24.78
N ILE A 275 -13.20 30.10 23.53
CA ILE A 275 -13.25 29.15 22.41
C ILE A 275 -12.54 29.66 21.15
N PHE A 276 -12.20 28.74 20.25
CA PHE A 276 -11.81 29.06 18.88
C PHE A 276 -13.02 29.56 18.08
N LEU A 277 -13.04 30.83 17.68
CA LEU A 277 -14.15 31.40 16.88
C LEU A 277 -14.20 30.91 15.43
N GLY A 278 -13.05 30.56 14.85
CA GLY A 278 -12.93 30.26 13.42
C GLY A 278 -13.50 28.89 13.05
N GLY A 279 -14.30 28.82 11.99
CA GLY A 279 -14.79 27.57 11.43
C GLY A 279 -13.70 26.67 10.87
N CYS A 280 -13.95 25.37 10.94
CA CYS A 280 -12.98 24.35 10.50
C CYS A 280 -12.75 24.34 8.98
N LEU A 281 -13.66 24.84 8.13
CA LEU A 281 -13.42 24.99 6.69
C LEU A 281 -12.29 25.99 6.40
N GLY A 282 -12.36 27.17 7.02
CA GLY A 282 -11.27 28.15 6.99
C GLY A 282 -10.01 27.66 7.70
N GLY A 283 -10.14 26.75 8.66
CA GLY A 283 -9.02 26.00 9.26
C GLY A 283 -8.33 25.07 8.26
N ILE A 284 -9.09 24.23 7.55
CA ILE A 284 -8.59 23.32 6.51
C ILE A 284 -7.88 24.10 5.40
N SER A 285 -8.49 25.19 4.91
CA SER A 285 -7.89 26.02 3.86
C SER A 285 -6.52 26.57 4.27
N ARG A 286 -6.44 27.24 5.43
CA ARG A 286 -5.16 27.75 5.98
C ARG A 286 -4.14 26.65 6.23
N TRP A 287 -4.57 25.47 6.69
CA TRP A 287 -3.68 24.33 6.89
C TRP A 287 -3.10 23.81 5.58
N ILE A 288 -3.91 23.75 4.50
CA ILE A 288 -3.45 23.38 3.16
C ILE A 288 -2.48 24.43 2.62
N GLU A 289 -2.80 25.72 2.70
CA GLU A 289 -1.91 26.82 2.28
C GLU A 289 -0.56 26.77 3.02
N GLN A 290 -0.58 26.52 4.33
CA GLN A 290 0.64 26.42 5.14
C GLN A 290 1.50 25.19 4.81
N HIS A 291 0.88 24.09 4.34
CA HIS A 291 1.56 22.82 4.07
C HIS A 291 1.65 22.45 2.58
N GLU A 292 1.29 23.35 1.66
CA GLU A 292 1.17 23.07 0.22
C GLU A 292 2.43 22.43 -0.37
N GLY A 293 3.61 22.92 0.02
CA GLY A 293 4.90 22.43 -0.46
C GLY A 293 5.20 21.00 0.02
N LEU A 294 4.78 20.66 1.24
CA LEU A 294 4.92 19.30 1.79
C LEU A 294 3.95 18.34 1.10
N ILE A 295 2.69 18.75 0.93
CA ILE A 295 1.65 17.96 0.25
C ILE A 295 2.08 17.68 -1.20
N GLY A 296 2.51 18.72 -1.93
CA GLY A 296 3.02 18.60 -3.30
C GLY A 296 4.26 17.72 -3.40
N THR A 297 5.21 17.84 -2.46
CA THR A 297 6.40 16.98 -2.41
C THR A 297 6.03 15.51 -2.20
N ILE A 298 5.12 15.21 -1.28
CA ILE A 298 4.63 13.84 -1.05
C ILE A 298 3.95 13.29 -2.32
N GLY A 299 3.11 14.08 -2.99
CA GLY A 299 2.46 13.69 -4.24
C GLY A 299 3.46 13.32 -5.35
N VAL A 300 4.48 14.16 -5.55
CA VAL A 300 5.56 13.90 -6.53
C VAL A 300 6.35 12.64 -6.18
N VAL A 301 6.66 12.41 -4.90
CA VAL A 301 7.36 11.20 -4.45
C VAL A 301 6.52 9.94 -4.69
N VAL A 302 5.22 9.97 -4.37
CA VAL A 302 4.29 8.84 -4.60
C VAL A 302 4.23 8.48 -6.08
N VAL A 303 4.01 9.46 -6.97
CA VAL A 303 3.97 9.24 -8.42
C VAL A 303 5.34 8.74 -8.94
N GLY A 304 6.44 9.31 -8.46
CA GLY A 304 7.80 8.88 -8.82
C GLY A 304 8.09 7.41 -8.44
N VAL A 305 7.69 6.99 -7.24
CA VAL A 305 7.83 5.59 -6.78
C VAL A 305 6.96 4.63 -7.61
N GLN A 306 5.74 5.04 -7.99
CA GLN A 306 4.88 4.24 -8.87
C GLN A 306 5.46 4.09 -10.28
N ILE A 307 5.97 5.19 -10.87
CA ILE A 307 6.66 5.16 -12.18
C ILE A 307 7.89 4.25 -12.12
N LEU A 308 8.73 4.40 -11.09
CA LEU A 308 9.90 3.54 -10.89
C LEU A 308 9.49 2.06 -10.77
N THR A 309 8.44 1.76 -10.01
CA THR A 309 7.89 0.41 -9.86
C THR A 309 7.45 -0.18 -11.20
N VAL A 310 6.78 0.61 -12.04
CA VAL A 310 6.39 0.20 -13.41
C VAL A 310 7.63 -0.05 -14.29
N LEU A 311 8.64 0.82 -14.24
CA LEU A 311 9.88 0.65 -15.01
C LEU A 311 10.62 -0.64 -14.60
N ILE A 312 10.79 -0.89 -13.30
CA ILE A 312 11.40 -2.11 -12.76
C ILE A 312 10.60 -3.34 -13.19
N THR A 313 9.26 -3.31 -13.07
CA THR A 313 8.38 -4.40 -13.48
C THR A 313 8.50 -4.72 -14.98
N ARG A 314 8.59 -3.69 -15.83
CA ARG A 314 8.78 -3.85 -17.28
C ARG A 314 10.12 -4.49 -17.60
N ARG A 315 11.23 -3.99 -17.02
CA ARG A 315 12.57 -4.57 -17.21
C ARG A 315 12.64 -6.02 -16.77
N LEU A 316 12.10 -6.35 -15.60
CA LEU A 316 12.03 -7.73 -15.10
C LEU A 316 11.20 -8.62 -16.05
N THR A 317 10.07 -8.12 -16.55
CA THR A 317 9.21 -8.85 -17.51
C THR A 317 9.89 -9.08 -18.87
N GLU A 318 10.67 -8.12 -19.35
CA GLU A 318 11.49 -8.23 -20.56
C GLU A 318 12.59 -9.29 -20.38
N SER A 319 13.35 -9.22 -19.28
CA SER A 319 14.43 -10.17 -18.95
C SER A 319 13.90 -11.62 -18.85
N ILE A 320 12.83 -11.85 -18.07
CA ILE A 320 12.18 -13.17 -17.97
C ILE A 320 11.70 -13.68 -19.34
N ARG A 321 11.16 -12.80 -20.20
CA ARG A 321 10.70 -13.19 -21.54
C ARG A 321 11.87 -13.61 -22.44
N TRP A 322 12.98 -12.87 -22.43
CA TRP A 322 14.17 -13.22 -23.19
C TRP A 322 14.75 -14.57 -22.76
N HIS A 323 14.85 -14.82 -21.45
CA HIS A 323 15.29 -16.12 -20.94
C HIS A 323 14.40 -17.28 -21.37
N LYS A 324 13.06 -17.11 -21.35
CA LYS A 324 12.11 -18.15 -21.81
C LYS A 324 12.06 -18.37 -23.33
N VAL A 325 12.69 -17.52 -24.14
CA VAL A 325 12.78 -17.67 -25.60
C VAL A 325 14.14 -18.24 -26.04
N ASN A 326 15.18 -18.05 -25.22
CA ASN A 326 16.56 -18.44 -25.56
C ASN A 326 17.01 -19.79 -24.97
N VAL A 327 16.24 -20.35 -24.03
CA VAL A 327 16.35 -21.72 -23.50
C VAL A 327 15.44 -22.65 -24.30
#